data_AF-A3F4Y9-F1
#
_entry.id   AF-A3F4Y9-F1
#
_cell.length_a   1.000
_cell.length_b   1.000
_cell.length_c   1.000
_cell.angle_alpha   90.00
_cell.angle_beta   90.00
_cell.angle_gamma   90.00
#
_symmetry.space_group_name_H-M   'P 1'
#
loop_
_entity.id
_entity.type
_entity.pdbx_description
1 polymer ?
#
loop_
_entity_poly.entity_id
_entity_poly.type
_entity_poly.pdbx_seq_one_letter_code
_entity_poly.pdbx_strand_id
1 'polypeptide(L)'
;GRRKAFCLEDPYLNGCLDLENRSLLEEEKHFMEQASFDRQAPDQPWVFQCNPLEPDIFFVNHRKMSELLYHLTRCGKTDDLLYGIIMNFSWLYTMIKIGQFDKVLSDIELAYNYSQEKELKFLANTLRSIKTRSLHFPAPFQQSFSKDCCLL
;
A
#
# COMPACT_ATOMS: atom_id res chain seq x y z
N GLY A 1 5.38 21.12 26.06
CA GLY A 1 6.36 20.47 26.95
C GLY A 1 7.47 19.86 26.11
N ARG A 2 8.67 20.46 26.14
CA ARG A 2 9.89 20.05 25.44
C ARG A 2 10.58 18.94 26.25
N ARG A 3 10.94 17.81 25.63
CA ARG A 3 11.76 16.77 26.29
C ARG A 3 13.22 17.25 26.32
N LYS A 4 13.84 17.17 27.49
CA LYS A 4 15.22 17.60 27.77
C LYS A 4 16.23 16.74 27.00
N ALA A 5 17.20 17.40 26.38
CA ALA A 5 18.47 16.77 26.01
C ALA A 5 19.33 16.66 27.28
N PHE A 6 19.99 15.52 27.48
CA PHE A 6 21.05 15.39 28.46
C PHE A 6 22.31 16.00 27.83
N CYS A 7 22.69 17.22 28.24
CA CYS A 7 24.05 17.70 28.05
C CYS A 7 24.92 17.09 29.16
N LEU A 8 25.96 16.37 28.76
CA LEU A 8 27.11 16.10 29.62
C LEU A 8 28.14 17.18 29.28
N GLU A 9 28.14 18.26 30.05
CA GLU A 9 29.09 19.37 29.92
C GLU A 9 30.40 18.97 30.61
N ASP A 10 31.50 18.89 29.86
CA ASP A 10 32.86 18.81 30.41
C ASP A 10 33.64 20.07 29.93
N PRO A 11 33.94 21.05 30.81
CA PRO A 11 34.30 22.40 30.38
C PRO A 11 35.79 22.66 30.06
N TYR A 12 36.59 21.64 29.69
CA TYR A 12 38.05 21.80 29.57
C TYR A 12 38.70 21.51 28.20
N LEU A 13 37.94 21.32 27.13
CA LEU A 13 38.50 20.99 25.81
C LEU A 13 38.03 21.95 24.70
N ASN A 14 38.24 23.26 24.92
CA ASN A 14 37.99 24.27 23.90
C ASN A 14 39.30 24.64 23.20
N GLY A 15 39.54 24.11 21.99
CA GLY A 15 40.62 24.66 21.15
C GLY A 15 41.09 23.89 19.92
N CYS A 16 40.74 22.61 19.69
CA CYS A 16 41.37 21.85 18.59
C CYS A 16 40.52 20.72 17.97
N LEU A 17 39.21 20.88 17.79
CA LEU A 17 38.34 19.77 17.30
C LEU A 17 37.38 20.11 16.14
N ASP A 18 37.45 21.31 15.56
CA ASP A 18 36.46 21.73 14.54
C ASP A 18 36.57 20.96 13.20
N LEU A 19 37.73 20.35 12.90
CA LEU A 19 37.92 19.58 11.67
C LEU A 19 37.47 18.12 11.82
N GLU A 20 37.70 17.49 12.98
CA GLU A 20 37.30 16.09 13.26
C GLU A 20 35.80 15.96 13.51
N ASN A 21 35.16 16.94 14.16
CA ASN A 21 33.72 16.93 14.39
C ASN A 21 32.90 16.95 13.09
N ARG A 22 33.41 17.60 12.03
CA ARG A 22 32.73 17.63 10.73
C ARG A 22 32.79 16.28 10.02
N SER A 23 33.93 15.59 10.12
CA SER A 23 34.17 14.24 9.58
C SER A 23 33.32 13.19 10.30
N LEU A 24 33.25 13.24 11.64
CA LEU A 24 32.43 12.32 12.44
C LEU A 24 30.93 12.50 12.17
N LEU A 25 30.46 13.73 11.96
CA LEU A 25 29.07 14.01 11.58
C LEU A 25 28.72 13.51 10.17
N GLU A 26 29.67 13.54 9.24
CA GLU A 26 29.51 12.95 7.90
C GLU A 26 29.52 11.43 7.95
N GLU A 27 30.39 10.81 8.75
CA GLU A 27 30.40 9.36 8.97
C GLU A 27 29.14 8.88 9.70
N GLU A 28 28.64 9.60 10.72
CA GLU A 28 27.37 9.31 11.37
C GLU A 28 26.18 9.46 10.43
N LYS A 29 26.18 10.48 9.58
CA LYS A 29 25.17 10.62 8.53
C LYS A 29 25.22 9.46 7.55
N HIS A 30 26.41 9.09 7.09
CA HIS A 30 26.59 8.00 6.15
C HIS A 30 26.20 6.66 6.77
N PHE A 31 26.50 6.44 8.06
CA PHE A 31 26.08 5.27 8.81
C PHE A 31 24.56 5.23 9.05
N MET A 32 23.93 6.37 9.37
CA MET A 32 22.47 6.46 9.48
C MET A 32 21.78 6.23 8.13
N GLU A 33 22.36 6.72 7.05
CA GLU A 33 21.88 6.50 5.69
C GLU A 33 22.04 5.02 5.30
N GLN A 34 23.18 4.38 5.61
CA GLN A 34 23.39 2.95 5.42
C GLN A 34 22.46 2.08 6.27
N ALA A 35 22.23 2.44 7.54
CA ALA A 35 21.31 1.74 8.42
C ALA A 35 19.83 1.93 8.05
N SER A 36 19.51 2.93 7.20
CA SER A 36 18.16 3.16 6.70
C SER A 36 17.75 2.18 5.60
N PHE A 37 18.72 1.63 4.85
CA PHE A 37 18.43 0.63 3.79
C PHE A 37 18.01 -0.73 4.37
N ASP A 38 18.55 -1.11 5.52
CA ASP A 38 18.30 -2.44 6.12
C ASP A 38 16.92 -2.59 6.77
N ARG A 39 16.17 -1.48 6.94
CA ARG A 39 14.83 -1.48 7.55
C ARG A 39 13.68 -1.34 6.56
N GLN A 40 13.96 -1.22 5.26
CA GLN A 40 12.90 -1.11 4.27
C GLN A 40 12.32 -2.49 3.97
N ALA A 41 11.16 -2.77 4.56
CA ALA A 41 10.39 -3.95 4.19
C ALA A 41 10.02 -3.85 2.69
N PRO A 42 10.23 -4.92 1.90
CA PRO A 42 9.93 -4.90 0.49
C PRO A 42 8.42 -4.73 0.24
N ASP A 43 8.09 -4.09 -0.88
CA ASP A 43 6.72 -3.91 -1.32
C ASP A 43 6.01 -5.26 -1.44
N GLN A 44 4.99 -5.43 -0.62
CA GLN A 44 4.21 -6.66 -0.60
C GLN A 44 3.34 -6.75 -1.86
N PRO A 45 3.25 -7.89 -2.56
CA PRO A 45 2.41 -7.98 -3.76
C PRO A 45 0.92 -8.06 -3.40
N TRP A 46 0.06 -7.71 -4.37
CA TRP A 46 -1.40 -7.91 -4.25
C TRP A 46 -1.79 -9.38 -4.34
N VAL A 47 -1.05 -10.13 -5.15
CA VAL A 47 -1.24 -11.55 -5.38
C VAL A 47 0.08 -12.32 -5.31
N PHE A 48 0.03 -13.56 -4.85
CA PHE A 48 1.15 -14.49 -4.85
C PHE A 48 0.92 -15.52 -5.95
N GLN A 49 1.83 -15.62 -6.91
CA GLN A 49 1.75 -16.66 -7.94
C GLN A 49 2.33 -17.97 -7.39
N CYS A 50 1.54 -19.04 -7.44
CA CYS A 50 1.92 -20.34 -6.87
C CYS A 50 2.71 -21.18 -7.85
N ASN A 51 2.37 -21.06 -9.15
CA ASN A 51 2.98 -21.81 -10.23
C ASN A 51 3.18 -20.90 -11.46
N PRO A 52 4.42 -20.70 -11.94
CA PRO A 52 4.70 -19.95 -13.17
C PRO A 52 3.96 -20.47 -14.41
N LEU A 53 3.66 -21.78 -14.45
CA LEU A 53 3.00 -22.44 -15.58
C LEU A 53 1.47 -22.31 -15.53
N GLU A 54 0.90 -21.92 -14.39
CA GLU A 54 -0.55 -21.73 -14.20
C GLU A 54 -0.84 -20.31 -13.68
N PRO A 55 -0.68 -19.28 -14.52
CA PRO A 55 -0.76 -17.88 -14.11
C PRO A 55 -2.16 -17.44 -13.64
N ASP A 56 -3.19 -18.25 -13.89
CA ASP A 56 -4.55 -17.97 -13.44
C ASP A 56 -4.85 -18.49 -12.04
N ILE A 57 -3.95 -19.27 -11.44
CA ILE A 57 -4.07 -19.75 -10.05
C ILE A 57 -3.15 -18.89 -9.16
N PHE A 58 -3.76 -18.07 -8.29
CA PHE A 58 -3.01 -17.15 -7.43
C PHE A 58 -3.61 -16.97 -6.03
N PHE A 59 -2.69 -16.82 -5.07
CA PHE A 59 -2.81 -16.25 -3.73
C PHE A 59 -3.32 -14.81 -3.74
N VAL A 60 -4.33 -14.45 -2.97
CA VAL A 60 -4.71 -13.07 -2.70
C VAL A 60 -4.10 -12.63 -1.36
N ASN A 61 -3.41 -11.49 -1.34
CA ASN A 61 -2.97 -10.86 -0.09
C ASN A 61 -4.15 -10.11 0.57
N HIS A 62 -5.00 -10.84 1.30
CA HIS A 62 -6.20 -10.28 1.96
C HIS A 62 -5.85 -9.13 2.93
N ARG A 63 -4.73 -9.25 3.65
CA ARG A 63 -4.24 -8.21 4.57
C ARG A 63 -3.98 -6.91 3.83
N LYS A 64 -3.22 -6.97 2.74
CA LYS A 64 -2.93 -5.79 1.92
C LYS A 64 -4.20 -5.23 1.25
N MET A 65 -5.11 -6.09 0.80
CA MET A 65 -6.28 -5.66 0.02
C MET A 65 -7.46 -5.12 0.83
N SER A 66 -7.61 -5.49 2.11
CA SER A 66 -8.74 -5.03 2.94
C SER A 66 -8.30 -4.26 4.18
N GLU A 67 -7.35 -4.79 4.96
CA GLU A 67 -6.94 -4.15 6.22
C GLU A 67 -6.17 -2.84 5.97
N LEU A 68 -5.31 -2.81 4.95
CA LEU A 68 -4.55 -1.60 4.62
C LEU A 68 -5.47 -0.40 4.36
N LEU A 69 -6.54 -0.60 3.59
CA LEU A 69 -7.51 0.43 3.27
C LEU A 69 -8.16 0.98 4.55
N TYR A 70 -8.60 0.10 5.45
CA TYR A 70 -9.13 0.47 6.76
C TYR A 70 -8.15 1.34 7.56
N HIS A 71 -6.87 0.93 7.63
CA HIS A 71 -5.86 1.68 8.38
C HIS A 71 -5.56 3.05 7.77
N LEU A 72 -5.44 3.15 6.45
CA LEU A 72 -5.19 4.44 5.78
C LEU A 72 -6.35 5.41 6.02
N THR A 73 -7.59 4.91 5.93
CA THR A 73 -8.79 5.69 6.25
C THR A 73 -8.78 6.17 7.70
N ARG A 74 -8.52 5.27 8.67
CA ARG A 74 -8.49 5.61 10.10
C ARG A 74 -7.36 6.57 10.48
N CYS A 75 -6.24 6.52 9.78
CA CYS A 75 -5.09 7.40 9.99
C CYS A 75 -5.19 8.73 9.23
N GLY A 76 -6.23 8.94 8.42
CA GLY A 76 -6.38 10.16 7.62
C GLY A 76 -5.34 10.29 6.50
N LYS A 77 -4.74 9.17 6.08
CA LYS A 77 -3.75 9.13 4.99
C LYS A 77 -4.46 9.03 3.64
N THR A 78 -5.10 10.12 3.25
CA THR A 78 -5.97 10.18 2.05
C THR A 78 -5.21 9.96 0.75
N ASP A 79 -3.99 10.48 0.63
CA ASP A 79 -3.19 10.33 -0.59
C ASP A 79 -2.73 8.89 -0.78
N ASP A 80 -2.24 8.25 0.28
CA ASP A 80 -1.86 6.83 0.27
C ASP A 80 -3.07 5.94 -0.06
N LEU A 81 -4.25 6.28 0.46
CA LEU A 81 -5.50 5.59 0.14
C LEU A 81 -5.84 5.74 -1.35
N LEU A 82 -5.79 6.98 -1.84
CA LEU A 82 -6.24 7.32 -3.19
C LEU A 82 -5.29 6.76 -4.26
N TYR A 83 -4.01 7.10 -4.17
CA TYR A 83 -3.01 6.75 -5.19
C TYR A 83 -2.38 5.38 -4.94
N GLY A 84 -2.25 4.96 -3.68
CA GLY A 84 -1.68 3.67 -3.32
C GLY A 84 -2.65 2.50 -3.50
N ILE A 85 -3.96 2.74 -3.42
CA ILE A 85 -4.98 1.68 -3.50
C ILE A 85 -6.05 1.97 -4.54
N ILE A 86 -6.87 3.00 -4.35
CA ILE A 86 -8.14 3.17 -5.09
C ILE A 86 -7.90 3.38 -6.59
N MET A 87 -6.87 4.15 -6.95
CA MET A 87 -6.47 4.39 -8.33
C MET A 87 -5.35 3.45 -8.80
N ASN A 88 -4.96 2.47 -7.99
CA ASN A 88 -3.96 1.49 -8.35
C ASN A 88 -4.58 0.43 -9.28
N PHE A 89 -4.12 0.39 -10.54
CA PHE A 89 -4.67 -0.53 -11.54
C PHE A 89 -4.48 -2.01 -11.16
N SER A 90 -3.36 -2.37 -10.53
CA SER A 90 -3.11 -3.76 -10.10
C SER A 90 -4.08 -4.19 -9.00
N TRP A 91 -4.40 -3.30 -8.05
CA TRP A 91 -5.42 -3.57 -7.04
C TRP A 91 -6.81 -3.71 -7.68
N LEU A 92 -7.21 -2.74 -8.51
CA LEU A 92 -8.50 -2.77 -9.23
C LEU A 92 -8.66 -4.05 -10.05
N TYR A 93 -7.66 -4.39 -10.87
CA TYR A 93 -7.63 -5.60 -11.67
C TYR A 93 -7.77 -6.85 -10.82
N THR A 94 -7.00 -6.96 -9.73
CA THR A 94 -7.04 -8.12 -8.85
C THR A 94 -8.42 -8.30 -8.25
N MET A 95 -8.99 -7.23 -7.67
CA MET A 95 -10.30 -7.25 -7.03
C MET A 95 -11.42 -7.60 -8.01
N ILE A 96 -11.35 -7.07 -9.23
CA ILE A 96 -12.27 -7.40 -10.32
C ILE A 96 -12.10 -8.86 -10.76
N LYS A 97 -10.86 -9.34 -10.95
CA LYS A 97 -10.55 -10.71 -11.37
C LYS A 97 -11.08 -11.74 -10.36
N ILE A 98 -11.05 -11.43 -9.06
CA ILE A 98 -11.59 -12.29 -8.00
C ILE A 98 -13.09 -12.11 -7.73
N GLY A 99 -13.80 -11.34 -8.58
CA GLY A 99 -15.25 -11.16 -8.48
C GLY A 99 -15.73 -10.17 -7.42
N GLN A 100 -14.82 -9.40 -6.81
CA GLN A 100 -15.14 -8.45 -5.71
C GLN A 100 -15.58 -7.08 -6.22
N PHE A 101 -16.39 -7.03 -7.28
CA PHE A 101 -16.85 -5.78 -7.91
C PHE A 101 -17.61 -4.85 -6.95
N ASP A 102 -18.54 -5.38 -6.17
CA ASP A 102 -19.35 -4.57 -5.25
C ASP A 102 -18.50 -3.95 -4.14
N LYS A 103 -17.53 -4.72 -3.64
CA LYS A 103 -16.56 -4.22 -2.67
C LYS A 103 -15.73 -3.08 -3.25
N VAL A 104 -15.21 -3.22 -4.48
CA VAL A 104 -14.46 -2.14 -5.16
C VAL A 104 -15.31 -0.88 -5.31
N LEU A 105 -16.56 -1.00 -5.72
CA LEU A 105 -17.47 0.14 -5.85
C LEU A 105 -17.72 0.84 -4.50
N SER A 106 -17.91 0.06 -3.44
CA SER A 106 -18.06 0.59 -2.07
C SER A 106 -16.78 1.27 -1.57
N ASP A 107 -15.61 0.70 -1.86
CA ASP A 107 -14.32 1.25 -1.45
C ASP A 107 -14.03 2.58 -2.19
N ILE A 108 -14.41 2.70 -3.47
CA ILE A 108 -14.32 3.94 -4.25
C ILE A 108 -15.27 5.02 -3.69
N GLU A 109 -16.50 4.64 -3.34
CA GLU A 109 -17.47 5.56 -2.74
C GLU A 109 -17.00 6.06 -1.37
N LEU A 110 -16.42 5.17 -0.55
CA LEU A 110 -15.79 5.53 0.71
C LEU A 110 -14.68 6.56 0.48
N ALA A 111 -13.75 6.29 -0.44
CA ALA A 111 -12.66 7.21 -0.76
C ALA A 111 -13.16 8.57 -1.27
N TYR A 112 -14.22 8.58 -2.09
CA TYR A 112 -14.86 9.80 -2.54
C TYR A 112 -15.40 10.65 -1.38
N ASN A 113 -15.95 10.02 -0.34
CA ASN A 113 -16.44 10.75 0.83
C ASN A 113 -15.31 11.49 1.58
N TYR A 114 -14.07 11.00 1.51
CA TYR A 114 -12.91 11.66 2.11
C TYR A 114 -12.25 12.71 1.22
N SER A 115 -12.12 12.45 -0.10
CA SER A 115 -11.34 13.31 -1.00
C SER A 115 -12.18 14.24 -1.87
N GLN A 116 -13.44 13.89 -2.16
CA GLN A 116 -14.32 14.56 -3.12
C GLN A 116 -13.76 14.67 -4.56
N GLU A 117 -12.78 13.83 -4.90
CA GLU A 117 -12.16 13.81 -6.24
C GLU A 117 -13.15 13.32 -7.31
N LYS A 118 -13.27 14.06 -8.42
CA LYS A 118 -14.28 13.79 -9.44
C LYS A 118 -13.94 12.56 -10.28
N GLU A 119 -12.66 12.26 -10.39
CA GLU A 119 -12.07 11.10 -11.04
C GLU A 119 -12.62 9.81 -10.43
N LEU A 120 -12.88 9.79 -9.11
CA LEU A 120 -13.47 8.64 -8.43
C LEU A 120 -14.92 8.38 -8.85
N LYS A 121 -15.71 9.44 -9.08
CA LYS A 121 -17.07 9.30 -9.63
C LYS A 121 -17.03 8.75 -11.04
N PHE A 122 -16.11 9.25 -11.87
CA PHE A 122 -15.90 8.73 -13.22
C PHE A 122 -15.50 7.24 -13.19
N LEU A 123 -14.55 6.86 -12.33
CA LEU A 123 -14.10 5.49 -12.15
C LEU A 123 -15.25 4.57 -11.71
N ALA A 124 -16.01 4.95 -10.68
CA ALA A 124 -17.15 4.18 -10.19
C ALA A 124 -18.21 3.97 -11.28
N ASN A 125 -18.53 5.02 -12.05
CA ASN A 125 -19.50 4.93 -13.15
C ASN A 125 -19.02 4.03 -14.28
N THR A 126 -17.72 4.08 -14.59
CA THR A 126 -17.09 3.20 -15.58
C THR A 126 -17.17 1.74 -15.15
N LEU A 127 -16.79 1.43 -13.90
CA LEU A 127 -16.86 0.08 -13.36
C LEU A 127 -18.29 -0.47 -13.27
N ARG A 128 -19.27 0.36 -12.89
CA ARG A 128 -20.70 -0.03 -12.94
C ARG A 128 -21.14 -0.38 -14.36
N SER A 129 -20.73 0.40 -15.36
CA SER A 129 -21.04 0.17 -16.76
C SER A 129 -20.40 -1.12 -17.31
N ILE A 130 -19.21 -1.47 -16.82
CA ILE A 130 -18.54 -2.73 -17.16
C ILE A 130 -19.28 -3.91 -16.50
N LYS A 131 -19.60 -3.80 -15.20
CA LYS A 131 -20.31 -4.85 -14.45
C LYS A 131 -21.63 -5.20 -15.13
N THR A 132 -22.45 -4.21 -15.51
CA THR A 132 -23.74 -4.45 -16.17
C THR A 132 -23.60 -5.12 -17.53
N ARG A 133 -22.57 -4.78 -18.32
CA ARG A 133 -22.30 -5.45 -19.61
C ARG A 133 -21.84 -6.90 -19.42
N SER A 134 -21.04 -7.19 -18.39
CA SER A 134 -20.57 -8.56 -18.10
C SER A 134 -21.72 -9.52 -17.73
N LEU A 135 -22.79 -9.01 -17.10
CA LEU A 135 -23.97 -9.81 -16.78
C LEU A 135 -24.81 -10.15 -18.02
N HIS A 136 -24.71 -9.35 -19.08
CA HIS A 136 -25.45 -9.54 -20.33
C HIS A 136 -24.78 -10.53 -21.30
N PHE A 137 -23.51 -10.85 -21.06
CA PHE A 137 -22.75 -11.88 -21.76
C PHE A 137 -22.13 -12.83 -20.75
N PRO A 138 -22.84 -13.92 -20.37
CA PRO A 138 -22.26 -14.94 -19.51
C PRO A 138 -21.20 -15.70 -20.31
N ALA A 139 -19.99 -15.17 -20.38
CA ALA A 139 -18.84 -15.96 -20.79
C ALA A 139 -18.56 -17.00 -19.69
N PRO A 140 -17.99 -18.18 -20.02
CA PRO A 140 -17.83 -19.32 -19.11
C PRO A 140 -16.71 -19.12 -18.06
N PHE A 141 -16.58 -17.92 -17.48
CA PHE A 141 -15.56 -17.58 -16.47
C PHE A 141 -15.93 -18.05 -15.05
N GLN A 142 -16.87 -18.98 -14.89
CA GLN A 142 -17.17 -19.57 -13.57
C GLN A 142 -16.39 -20.86 -13.27
N GLN A 143 -15.52 -21.34 -14.17
CA GLN A 143 -14.71 -22.53 -13.93
C GLN A 143 -13.26 -22.17 -13.59
N SER A 144 -13.05 -21.78 -12.33
CA SER A 144 -11.86 -22.07 -11.50
C SER A 144 -11.78 -21.14 -10.28
N PHE A 145 -12.92 -20.76 -9.69
CA PHE A 145 -12.87 -20.17 -8.35
C PHE A 145 -12.75 -21.30 -7.35
N SER A 146 -11.51 -21.51 -6.91
CA SER A 146 -11.10 -22.44 -5.86
C SER A 146 -12.17 -22.56 -4.78
N LYS A 147 -12.86 -23.71 -4.77
CA LYS A 147 -13.65 -24.17 -3.62
C LYS A 147 -12.76 -24.83 -2.56
N ASP A 148 -11.43 -24.83 -2.76
CA ASP A 148 -10.50 -25.60 -1.94
C ASP A 148 -9.61 -24.74 -1.03
N CYS A 149 -9.76 -23.41 -1.00
CA CYS A 149 -8.91 -22.53 -0.18
C CYS A 149 -9.49 -22.14 1.19
N CYS A 150 -10.42 -22.93 1.76
CA CYS A 150 -10.85 -22.80 3.16
C CYS A 150 -10.31 -23.90 4.09
N LEU A 151 -9.29 -24.66 3.67
CA LEU A 151 -8.62 -25.63 4.52
C LEU A 151 -7.11 -25.45 4.41
N LEU A 152 -6.57 -24.50 5.18
CA LEU A 152 -5.24 -24.54 5.83
C LEU A 152 -5.15 -23.37 6.83
#